data_AF-A0A6L4YA57-F1
#
_entry.id   AF-A0A6L4YA57-F1
#
_cell.length_a   1.000
_cell.length_b   1.000
_cell.length_c   1.000
_cell.angle_alpha   90.00
_cell.angle_beta   90.00
_cell.angle_gamma   90.00
#
_symmetry.space_group_name_H-M   'P 1'
#
loop_
_entity.id
_entity.type
_entity.pdbx_description
1 polymer ?
#
loop_
_entity_poly.entity_id
_entity_poly.type
_entity_poly.pdbx_seq_one_letter_code
_entity_poly.pdbx_strand_id
1 'polypeptide(L)'
;MVCQTVKVGVNCIFMKKKGCSFNGGKCYPIVNSCEGCDRIQDYSSGKFCISCADPASKWRVGDCNFATHIKKESAAAQKMINPLKASKRSV
;
A
#
# COMPACT_ATOMS: atom_id res chain seq x y z
N MET A 1 8.53 15.37 -5.28
CA MET A 1 9.64 15.48 -6.25
C MET A 1 9.50 14.35 -7.24
N VAL A 2 9.66 14.62 -8.54
CA VAL A 2 9.43 13.62 -9.59
C VAL A 2 10.53 12.56 -9.56
N CYS A 3 10.15 11.28 -9.66
CA CYS A 3 11.10 10.20 -9.77
C CYS A 3 11.76 10.22 -11.16
N GLN A 4 13.09 10.12 -11.21
CA GLN A 4 13.88 10.12 -12.45
C GLN A 4 14.53 8.74 -12.74
N THR A 5 14.48 7.79 -11.80
CA THR A 5 15.15 6.50 -11.95
C THR A 5 14.24 5.43 -12.53
N VAL A 6 13.16 5.09 -11.84
CA VAL A 6 12.36 3.88 -12.16
C VAL A 6 10.94 4.23 -12.58
N LYS A 7 10.30 5.18 -11.88
CA LYS A 7 8.95 5.67 -12.16
C LYS A 7 9.03 7.06 -12.76
N VAL A 8 9.64 7.17 -13.92
CA VAL A 8 9.92 8.46 -14.57
C VAL A 8 8.62 9.27 -14.69
N GLY A 9 8.61 10.51 -14.19
CA GLY A 9 7.42 11.38 -14.27
C GLY A 9 6.43 11.26 -13.11
N VAL A 10 6.61 10.30 -12.19
CA VAL A 10 5.69 10.12 -11.06
C VAL A 10 6.17 10.88 -9.83
N ASN A 11 5.24 11.57 -9.17
CA ASN A 11 5.53 12.27 -7.93
C ASN A 11 5.85 11.25 -6.83
N CYS A 12 7.11 11.20 -6.41
CA CYS A 12 7.63 10.21 -5.48
C CYS A 12 8.06 10.90 -4.19
N ILE A 13 7.49 10.43 -3.08
CA ILE A 13 7.80 10.95 -1.73
C ILE A 13 9.21 10.52 -1.29
N PHE A 14 9.70 9.40 -1.83
CA PHE A 14 11.03 8.88 -1.54
C PHE A 14 12.15 9.59 -2.33
N MET A 15 11.81 10.34 -3.38
CA MET A 15 12.80 11.03 -4.20
C MET A 15 13.22 12.33 -3.51
N LYS A 16 14.50 12.43 -3.14
CA LYS A 16 15.13 13.63 -2.56
C LYS A 16 16.17 14.19 -3.54
N LYS A 17 16.72 15.36 -3.24
CA LYS A 17 17.80 15.99 -4.04
C LYS A 17 19.04 15.09 -4.23
N LYS A 18 19.34 14.21 -3.27
CA LYS A 18 20.46 13.25 -3.33
C LYS A 18 20.11 11.91 -3.99
N GLY A 19 18.89 11.76 -4.52
CA GLY A 19 18.39 10.51 -5.11
C GLY A 19 17.28 9.85 -4.30
N CYS A 20 16.98 8.59 -4.62
CA CYS A 20 15.93 7.84 -3.93
C CYS A 20 16.39 7.48 -2.50
N SER A 21 15.66 7.97 -1.50
CA SER A 21 15.93 7.73 -0.07
C SER A 21 15.48 6.34 0.39
N PHE A 22 14.95 5.51 -0.50
CA PHE A 22 14.50 4.16 -0.18
C PHE A 22 15.70 3.22 -0.02
N ASN A 23 15.55 2.18 0.80
CA ASN A 23 16.63 1.26 1.15
C ASN A 23 17.23 0.59 -0.12
N GLY A 24 18.51 0.87 -0.41
CA GLY A 24 19.18 0.43 -1.64
C GLY A 24 19.08 1.40 -2.83
N GLY A 25 18.56 2.62 -2.63
CA GLY A 25 18.63 3.71 -3.61
C GLY A 25 17.77 3.56 -4.86
N LYS A 26 16.89 2.56 -4.92
CA LYS A 26 16.04 2.26 -6.08
C LYS A 26 14.71 1.63 -5.67
N CYS A 27 13.72 1.71 -6.57
CA CYS A 27 12.46 0.97 -6.42
C CYS A 27 12.62 -0.44 -7.00
N TYR A 28 11.93 -1.41 -6.41
CA TYR A 28 11.91 -2.80 -6.87
C TYR A 28 10.61 -3.12 -7.63
N PRO A 29 10.69 -3.99 -8.66
CA PRO A 29 9.53 -4.36 -9.46
C PRO A 29 8.51 -5.14 -8.64
N ILE A 30 7.30 -5.29 -9.18
CA ILE A 30 6.24 -6.10 -8.57
C ILE A 30 6.67 -7.56 -8.39
N VAL A 31 6.08 -8.22 -7.39
CA VAL A 31 6.20 -9.67 -7.18
C VAL A 31 4.92 -10.37 -7.66
N ASN A 32 4.96 -11.70 -7.82
CA ASN A 32 3.79 -12.51 -8.22
C ASN A 32 2.58 -12.27 -7.31
N SER A 33 2.78 -12.12 -5.99
CA SER A 33 1.71 -11.76 -5.05
C SER A 33 1.05 -10.40 -5.29
N CYS A 34 1.65 -9.50 -6.08
CA CYS A 34 1.02 -8.23 -6.44
C CYS A 34 0.08 -8.35 -7.66
N GLU A 35 0.15 -9.44 -8.44
CA GLU A 35 -0.63 -9.57 -9.67
C GLU A 35 -2.13 -9.38 -9.41
N GLY A 36 -2.77 -8.49 -10.17
CA GLY A 36 -4.17 -8.11 -9.96
C GLY A 36 -4.41 -6.92 -9.02
N CYS A 37 -3.37 -6.26 -8.48
CA CYS A 37 -3.55 -4.96 -7.81
C CYS A 37 -3.76 -3.82 -8.81
N ASP A 38 -4.78 -2.98 -8.60
CA ASP A 38 -5.03 -1.75 -9.38
C ASP A 38 -3.92 -0.70 -9.28
N ARG A 39 -3.05 -0.85 -8.28
CA ARG A 39 -1.98 0.11 -7.97
C ARG A 39 -0.69 -0.19 -8.73
N ILE A 40 -0.69 -1.21 -9.57
CA ILE A 40 0.43 -1.55 -10.46
C ILE A 40 0.35 -0.68 -11.70
N GLN A 41 1.50 -0.12 -12.08
CA GLN A 41 1.63 0.61 -13.33
C GLN A 41 2.86 0.10 -14.08
N ASP A 42 2.69 -0.04 -15.39
CA ASP A 42 3.77 -0.34 -16.32
C ASP A 42 4.59 0.93 -16.58
N TYR A 43 5.90 0.82 -16.40
CA TYR A 43 6.87 1.85 -16.75
C TYR A 43 7.91 1.26 -17.71
N SER A 44 8.73 2.12 -18.31
CA SER A 44 9.80 1.67 -19.22
C SER A 44 10.80 0.68 -18.59
N SER A 45 10.95 0.70 -17.26
CA SER A 45 11.82 -0.23 -16.52
C SER A 45 11.11 -1.53 -16.09
N GLY A 46 9.82 -1.69 -16.38
CA GLY A 46 8.98 -2.80 -15.94
C GLY A 46 7.76 -2.37 -15.11
N LYS A 47 7.13 -3.34 -14.44
CA LYS A 47 5.93 -3.12 -13.61
C LYS A 47 6.30 -2.72 -12.19
N PHE A 48 5.74 -1.61 -11.70
CA PHE A 48 5.98 -1.13 -10.34
C PHE A 48 4.68 -0.74 -9.63
N CYS A 49 4.63 -0.96 -8.32
CA CYS A 49 3.53 -0.48 -7.49
C CYS A 49 3.67 1.02 -7.26
N ILE A 50 2.67 1.84 -7.55
CA ILE A 50 2.76 3.31 -7.40
C ILE A 50 2.97 3.71 -5.93
N SER A 51 2.36 2.97 -4.99
CA SER A 51 2.31 3.32 -3.56
C SER A 51 3.47 2.81 -2.72
N CYS A 52 4.13 1.75 -3.16
CA CYS A 52 5.26 1.16 -2.45
C CYS A 52 6.51 1.21 -3.34
N ALA A 53 7.66 1.43 -2.71
CA ALA A 53 8.95 1.34 -3.40
C ALA A 53 9.46 -0.10 -3.49
N ASP A 54 9.07 -0.96 -2.54
CA ASP A 54 9.44 -2.37 -2.50
C ASP A 54 8.22 -3.22 -2.11
N PRO A 55 7.63 -3.93 -3.09
CA PRO A 55 6.51 -4.82 -2.80
C PRO A 55 6.96 -6.10 -2.10
N ALA A 56 8.12 -6.69 -2.44
CA ALA A 56 8.62 -7.92 -1.83
C ALA A 56 8.76 -7.82 -0.30
N SER A 57 9.28 -6.71 0.19
CA SER A 57 9.44 -6.38 1.61
C SER A 57 8.09 -6.24 2.32
N LYS A 58 7.04 -5.77 1.63
CA LYS A 58 5.68 -5.73 2.19
C LYS A 58 5.11 -7.12 2.37
N TRP A 59 5.25 -7.98 1.35
CA TRP A 59 4.77 -9.37 1.38
C TRP A 59 5.55 -10.27 2.35
N ARG A 60 6.81 -9.94 2.64
CA ARG A 60 7.65 -10.71 3.58
C ARG A 60 7.13 -10.68 5.02
N VAL A 61 6.51 -9.58 5.45
CA VAL A 61 6.00 -9.41 6.82
C VAL A 61 4.53 -9.88 6.94
N GLY A 62 3.82 -10.00 5.81
CA GLY A 62 2.42 -10.41 5.73
C GLY A 62 1.78 -9.85 4.46
N ASP A 63 0.45 -9.87 4.36
CA ASP A 63 -0.21 -9.29 3.18
C ASP A 63 0.06 -7.78 3.07
N CYS A 64 0.27 -7.32 1.84
CA CYS A 64 0.46 -5.90 1.57
C CYS A 64 -0.78 -5.10 2.00
N ASN A 65 -0.60 -4.09 2.86
CA ASN A 65 -1.68 -3.20 3.33
C ASN A 65 -2.39 -2.40 2.21
N PHE A 66 -1.84 -2.42 0.99
CA PHE A 66 -2.39 -1.74 -0.18
C PHE A 66 -2.92 -2.72 -1.23
N ALA A 67 -2.91 -4.02 -0.95
CA ALA A 67 -3.44 -5.02 -1.87
C ALA A 67 -4.96 -4.81 -2.03
N THR A 68 -5.38 -4.28 -3.18
CA THR A 68 -6.81 -4.12 -3.50
C THR A 68 -7.48 -5.44 -3.85
N HIS A 69 -6.70 -6.40 -4.36
CA HIS A 69 -7.18 -7.75 -4.68
C HIS A 69 -7.40 -8.61 -3.44
N ILE A 70 -6.63 -8.40 -2.37
CA ILE A 70 -6.87 -9.07 -1.09
C ILE A 70 -7.93 -8.26 -0.36
N LYS A 71 -9.18 -8.66 -0.55
CA LYS A 71 -10.22 -8.37 0.43
C LYS A 71 -9.83 -9.13 1.70
N LYS A 72 -9.00 -8.51 2.54
CA LYS A 72 -9.08 -8.82 3.96
C LYS A 72 -10.51 -8.47 4.31
N GLU A 73 -11.33 -9.49 4.54
CA GLU A 73 -12.47 -9.35 5.42
C GLU A 73 -11.88 -8.74 6.69
N SER A 74 -11.89 -7.40 6.74
CA SER A 74 -12.02 -6.74 8.01
C SER A 74 -13.28 -7.38 8.55
N ALA A 75 -13.10 -8.32 9.48
CA ALA A 75 -14.05 -8.56 10.53
C ALA A 75 -14.28 -7.18 11.12
N ALA A 76 -15.17 -6.42 10.48
CA ALA A 76 -15.82 -5.28 11.02
C ALA A 76 -16.44 -5.90 12.25
N ALA A 77 -15.73 -5.74 13.37
CA ALA A 77 -16.22 -6.08 14.66
C ALA A 77 -17.59 -5.45 14.66
N GLN A 78 -18.61 -6.30 14.54
CA GLN A 78 -19.96 -5.97 14.87
C GLN A 78 -19.85 -5.63 16.34
N LYS A 79 -19.48 -4.38 16.63
CA LYS A 79 -19.79 -3.73 17.88
C LYS A 79 -21.30 -3.68 17.85
N MET A 80 -21.88 -4.81 18.25
CA MET A 80 -23.19 -4.92 18.85
C MET A 80 -23.12 -3.96 20.03
N ILE A 81 -23.29 -2.66 19.74
CA ILE A 81 -23.67 -1.69 20.73
C ILE A 81 -25.06 -2.18 21.13
N ASN A 82 -25.12 -2.92 22.23
CA ASN A 82 -26.37 -3.48 22.71
C ASN A 82 -27.23 -2.28 23.14
N PRO A 83 -28.36 -1.97 22.47
CA PRO A 83 -29.15 -0.77 22.77
C PRO A 83 -29.73 -0.75 24.20
N LEU A 84 -29.63 -1.87 24.93
CA LEU A 84 -30.07 -2.01 26.32
C LEU A 84 -29.33 -1.13 27.35
N LYS A 85 -28.14 -0.56 27.03
CA LYS A 85 -27.43 0.35 27.95
C LYS A 85 -27.79 1.84 27.77
N ALA A 86 -28.59 2.20 26.77
CA ALA A 86 -29.03 3.59 26.54
C ALA A 86 -30.36 3.94 27.25
N SER A 87 -31.14 2.95 27.67
CA SER A 87 -32.49 3.19 28.22
C SER A 87 -32.57 3.40 29.74
N LYS A 88 -31.44 3.51 30.47
CA LYS A 88 -31.45 3.67 31.95
C LYS A 88 -30.93 5.03 32.45
N ARG A 89 -31.21 6.09 31.69
CA ARG A 89 -31.24 7.49 32.18
C ARG A 89 -32.58 8.11 31.78
N SER A 90 -33.66 7.60 32.36
CA SER A 90 -34.96 8.26 32.46
C SER A 90 -35.79 7.53 33.50
N VAL A 91 -35.38 7.67 34.76
CA VAL A 91 -36.23 8.04 35.91
C VAL A 91 -35.31 8.31 37.10
#